data_AF-F0QZX4-F1
#
_entry.id   AF-F0QZX4-F1
#
_cell.length_a   1.000
_cell.length_b   1.000
_cell.length_c   1.000
_cell.angle_alpha   90.00
_cell.angle_beta   90.00
_cell.angle_gamma   90.00
#
_symmetry.space_group_name_H-M   'P 1'
#
loop_
_entity.id
_entity.type
_entity.pdbx_description
1 polymer ?
#
loop_
_entity_poly.entity_id
_entity_poly.type
_entity_poly.pdbx_seq_one_letter_code
_entity_poly.pdbx_strand_id
1 'polypeptide(L)'
;MKKQMKNMPAIQEDAEAEQTAPKAGDILNEQDAFLLKNSRNIIEGLGRHLIEERRLKEQALQESDRHKQRADDMAEEVKQAHADARRKDEIINRKDEEISRMRAESERKDAAHAEEISRMRAENLAIRKAAVTYLHETSAARNGKNTSAPPAIPEILNTPKARSLLGKLREGQILDEHWQPLGLSNAERGIVAQYISGQLGIAAQWQTFGSLWNMKPETLRRAAAKALDQRKTLDFQELLKGLLRA
;
A
#
# COMPACT_ATOMS: atom_id res chain seq x y z
N MET A 1 -72.17 -20.02 -88.70
CA MET A 1 -71.55 -18.87 -89.38
C MET A 1 -70.27 -19.38 -90.06
N LYS A 2 -70.25 -19.61 -91.39
CA LYS A 2 -69.68 -18.68 -92.42
C LYS A 2 -68.26 -18.21 -92.00
N LYS A 3 -67.13 -18.59 -92.65
CA LYS A 3 -66.68 -18.33 -94.03
C LYS A 3 -65.29 -19.01 -94.23
N GLN A 4 -65.06 -19.76 -95.31
CA GLN A 4 -64.26 -19.41 -96.52
C GLN A 4 -62.73 -19.32 -96.32
N MET A 5 -61.91 -20.23 -96.88
CA MET A 5 -61.41 -20.43 -98.27
C MET A 5 -59.95 -19.95 -98.44
N LYS A 6 -59.24 -20.62 -99.35
CA LYS A 6 -57.92 -20.35 -99.98
C LYS A 6 -56.74 -21.07 -99.31
N ASN A 7 -55.83 -21.74 -100.01
CA ASN A 7 -55.57 -21.89 -101.45
C ASN A 7 -54.64 -23.12 -101.62
N MET A 8 -54.82 -23.88 -102.70
CA MET A 8 -53.71 -24.61 -103.34
C MET A 8 -52.83 -23.62 -104.11
N PRO A 9 -51.54 -23.95 -104.29
CA PRO A 9 -51.07 -24.26 -105.63
C PRO A 9 -50.17 -25.50 -105.70
N ALA A 10 -50.06 -26.05 -106.90
CA ALA A 10 -49.22 -27.19 -107.28
C ALA A 10 -47.81 -26.73 -107.72
N ILE A 11 -46.77 -27.51 -107.37
CA ILE A 11 -45.41 -27.61 -108.00
C ILE A 11 -44.87 -28.99 -107.55
N GLN A 12 -44.81 -30.04 -108.40
CA GLN A 12 -43.73 -30.48 -109.31
C GLN A 12 -42.39 -30.86 -108.66
N GLU A 13 -41.99 -32.13 -108.95
CA GLU A 13 -40.65 -32.73 -109.14
C GLU A 13 -39.54 -32.50 -108.09
N ASP A 14 -38.99 -33.59 -107.51
CA ASP A 14 -37.64 -34.07 -107.85
C ASP A 14 -37.07 -35.13 -106.88
N ALA A 15 -36.37 -36.09 -107.50
CA ALA A 15 -35.23 -36.87 -107.01
C ALA A 15 -35.43 -37.89 -105.87
N GLU A 16 -35.65 -39.15 -106.29
CA GLU A 16 -35.04 -40.31 -105.64
C GLU A 16 -33.50 -40.16 -105.65
N ALA A 17 -32.88 -40.16 -104.47
CA ALA A 17 -31.44 -40.37 -104.31
C ALA A 17 -31.15 -41.13 -103.00
N GLU A 18 -31.13 -42.45 -103.16
CA GLU A 18 -30.04 -43.31 -102.69
C GLU A 18 -29.58 -43.15 -101.23
N GLN A 19 -30.24 -43.88 -100.32
CA GLN A 19 -29.62 -44.31 -99.07
C GLN A 19 -28.49 -45.30 -99.40
N THR A 20 -27.28 -44.78 -99.56
CA THR A 20 -26.06 -45.58 -99.58
C THR A 20 -25.72 -46.01 -98.15
N ALA A 21 -25.71 -47.32 -97.91
CA ALA A 21 -25.21 -47.90 -96.66
C ALA A 21 -23.72 -47.54 -96.47
N PRO A 22 -23.27 -47.19 -95.25
CA PRO A 22 -21.87 -46.90 -94.99
C PRO A 22 -21.02 -48.15 -95.28
N LYS A 23 -19.94 -47.99 -96.05
CA LYS A 23 -19.04 -49.08 -96.44
C LYS A 23 -18.30 -49.58 -95.19
N ALA A 24 -18.12 -50.89 -95.04
CA ALA A 24 -17.48 -51.53 -93.88
C ALA A 24 -16.05 -51.00 -93.56
N GLY A 25 -15.38 -50.36 -94.51
CA GLY A 25 -14.09 -49.68 -94.29
C GLY A 25 -14.18 -48.34 -93.53
N ASP A 26 -15.33 -47.66 -93.59
CA ASP A 26 -15.54 -46.37 -92.90
C ASP A 26 -15.86 -46.57 -91.41
N ILE A 27 -16.50 -47.69 -91.06
CA ILE A 27 -16.86 -48.06 -89.67
C ILE A 27 -15.61 -48.44 -88.85
N LEU A 28 -14.62 -49.08 -89.48
CA LEU A 28 -13.32 -49.39 -88.84
C LEU A 28 -12.55 -48.11 -88.53
N ASN A 29 -12.61 -47.12 -89.43
CA ASN A 29 -11.92 -45.84 -89.26
C ASN A 29 -12.54 -44.97 -88.14
N GLU A 30 -13.86 -45.03 -87.95
CA GLU A 30 -14.56 -44.35 -86.84
C GLU A 30 -14.29 -45.00 -85.48
N GLN A 31 -14.23 -46.34 -85.41
CA GLN A 31 -13.87 -47.03 -84.16
C GLN A 31 -12.44 -46.74 -83.75
N ASP A 32 -11.50 -46.75 -84.69
CA ASP A 32 -10.11 -46.36 -84.44
C ASP A 32 -10.01 -44.89 -84.02
N ALA A 33 -10.74 -43.98 -84.67
CA ALA A 33 -10.80 -42.57 -84.29
C ALA A 33 -11.37 -42.36 -82.87
N PHE A 34 -12.38 -43.13 -82.46
CA PHE A 34 -12.94 -43.08 -81.12
C PHE A 34 -11.93 -43.59 -80.07
N LEU A 35 -11.25 -44.71 -80.33
CA LEU A 35 -10.22 -45.25 -79.45
C LEU A 35 -9.02 -44.30 -79.32
N LEU A 36 -8.57 -43.66 -80.41
CA LEU A 36 -7.54 -42.62 -80.41
C LEU A 36 -7.96 -41.37 -79.63
N LYS A 37 -9.22 -40.94 -79.77
CA LYS A 37 -9.75 -39.77 -79.03
C LYS A 37 -9.88 -40.07 -77.54
N ASN A 38 -10.33 -41.27 -77.19
CA ASN A 38 -10.48 -41.69 -75.79
C ASN A 38 -9.11 -41.87 -75.11
N SER A 39 -8.16 -42.52 -75.78
CA SER A 39 -6.78 -42.66 -75.29
C SER A 39 -6.08 -41.30 -75.14
N ARG A 40 -6.26 -40.38 -76.09
CA ARG A 40 -5.78 -39.00 -75.96
C ARG A 40 -6.37 -38.28 -74.74
N ASN A 41 -7.68 -38.40 -74.52
CA ASN A 41 -8.33 -37.81 -73.34
C ASN A 41 -7.80 -38.39 -72.03
N ILE A 42 -7.54 -39.71 -71.98
CA ILE A 42 -6.97 -40.37 -70.80
C ILE A 42 -5.54 -39.87 -70.54
N ILE A 43 -4.70 -39.78 -71.58
CA ILE A 43 -3.32 -39.29 -71.47
C ILE A 43 -3.30 -37.82 -71.02
N GLU A 44 -4.15 -36.97 -71.60
CA GLU A 44 -4.28 -35.58 -71.20
C GLU A 44 -4.82 -35.44 -69.77
N GLY A 45 -5.76 -36.29 -69.35
CA GLY A 45 -6.29 -36.33 -67.98
C GLY A 45 -5.22 -36.72 -66.95
N LEU A 46 -4.45 -37.78 -67.24
CA LEU A 46 -3.31 -38.20 -66.40
C LEU A 46 -2.21 -37.13 -66.34
N GLY A 47 -1.93 -36.47 -67.46
CA GLY A 47 -0.97 -35.36 -67.51
C GLY A 47 -1.38 -34.19 -66.62
N ARG A 48 -2.66 -33.78 -66.66
CA ARG A 48 -3.19 -32.73 -65.76
C ARG A 48 -3.14 -33.17 -64.30
N HIS A 49 -3.46 -34.42 -63.99
CA HIS A 49 -3.42 -34.94 -62.62
C HIS A 49 -2.01 -34.92 -62.04
N LEU A 50 -0.99 -35.35 -62.80
CA LEU A 50 0.42 -35.32 -62.37
C LEU A 50 0.93 -33.88 -62.15
N ILE A 51 0.47 -32.93 -62.96
CA ILE A 51 0.80 -31.49 -62.78
C ILE A 51 0.19 -30.97 -61.47
N GLU A 52 -1.08 -31.28 -61.20
CA GLU A 52 -1.73 -30.88 -59.95
C GLU A 52 -1.11 -31.57 -58.72
N GLU A 53 -0.75 -32.85 -58.82
CA GLU A 53 -0.09 -33.56 -57.72
C GLU A 53 1.28 -32.93 -57.40
N ARG A 54 2.06 -32.55 -58.42
CA ARG A 54 3.33 -31.84 -58.22
C ARG A 54 3.09 -30.48 -57.58
N ARG A 55 2.10 -29.72 -58.06
CA ARG A 55 1.74 -28.41 -57.51
C ARG A 55 1.32 -28.51 -56.03
N LEU A 56 0.52 -29.50 -55.68
CA LEU A 56 0.10 -29.75 -54.29
C LEU A 56 1.29 -30.12 -53.39
N LYS A 57 2.24 -30.93 -53.88
CA LYS A 57 3.47 -31.25 -53.13
C LYS A 57 4.36 -30.03 -52.92
N GLU A 58 4.52 -29.19 -53.93
CA GLU A 58 5.25 -27.93 -53.83
C GLU A 58 4.59 -26.96 -52.84
N GLN A 59 3.25 -26.86 -52.87
CA GLN A 59 2.49 -26.06 -51.91
C GLN A 59 2.66 -26.58 -50.48
N ALA A 60 2.56 -27.90 -50.25
CA ALA A 60 2.74 -28.50 -48.94
C ALA A 60 4.17 -28.27 -48.39
N LEU A 61 5.19 -28.35 -49.25
CA LEU A 61 6.57 -28.05 -48.87
C LEU A 61 6.72 -26.58 -48.47
N GLN A 62 6.16 -25.66 -49.26
CA GLN A 62 6.19 -24.23 -48.95
C GLN A 62 5.44 -23.89 -47.65
N GLU A 63 4.32 -24.56 -47.38
CA GLU A 63 3.61 -24.42 -46.11
C GLU A 63 4.41 -24.96 -44.93
N SER A 64 5.07 -26.12 -45.09
CA SER A 64 5.97 -26.68 -44.08
C SER A 64 7.11 -25.72 -43.74
N ASP A 65 7.74 -25.11 -44.75
CA ASP A 65 8.81 -24.13 -44.54
C ASP A 65 8.31 -22.87 -43.81
N ARG A 66 7.11 -22.39 -44.17
CA ARG A 66 6.47 -21.27 -43.45
C ARG A 66 6.15 -21.62 -42.00
N HIS A 67 5.69 -22.85 -41.74
CA HIS A 67 5.43 -23.32 -40.38
C HIS A 67 6.71 -23.39 -39.56
N LYS A 68 7.80 -23.87 -40.16
CA LYS A 68 9.11 -23.91 -39.51
C LYS A 68 9.61 -22.50 -39.20
N GLN A 69 9.55 -21.58 -40.16
CA GLN A 69 9.96 -20.19 -39.95
C GLN A 69 9.15 -19.53 -38.82
N ARG A 70 7.82 -19.73 -38.80
CA ARG A 70 6.97 -19.22 -37.71
C ARG A 70 7.32 -19.80 -36.35
N ALA A 71 7.72 -21.07 -36.30
CA ALA A 71 8.14 -21.71 -35.05
C ALA A 71 9.46 -21.12 -34.54
N ASP A 72 10.43 -20.87 -35.44
CA ASP A 72 11.70 -20.23 -35.10
C ASP A 72 11.49 -18.78 -34.65
N ASP A 73 10.64 -18.02 -35.34
CA ASP A 73 10.28 -16.64 -34.96
C ASP A 73 9.61 -16.59 -33.58
N MET A 74 8.65 -17.48 -33.31
CA MET A 74 8.02 -17.59 -31.99
C MET A 74 9.03 -17.99 -30.91
N ALA A 75 9.98 -18.88 -31.22
CA ALA A 75 11.01 -19.27 -30.26
C ALA A 75 11.92 -18.09 -29.89
N GLU A 76 12.29 -17.25 -30.84
CA GLU A 76 13.05 -16.02 -30.58
C GLU A 76 12.21 -14.98 -29.81
N GLU A 77 10.94 -14.81 -30.12
CA GLU A 77 10.03 -13.93 -29.37
C GLU A 77 9.92 -14.36 -27.90
N VAL A 78 9.77 -15.67 -27.65
CA VAL A 78 9.71 -16.22 -26.28
C VAL A 78 11.03 -16.01 -25.54
N LYS A 79 12.19 -16.20 -26.20
CA LYS A 79 13.51 -15.92 -25.59
C LYS A 79 13.63 -14.45 -25.21
N GLN A 80 13.22 -13.55 -26.10
CA GLN A 80 13.26 -12.11 -25.86
C GLN A 80 12.34 -11.72 -24.70
N ALA A 81 11.11 -12.24 -24.68
CA ALA A 81 10.16 -12.01 -23.58
C ALA A 81 10.71 -12.47 -22.23
N HIS A 82 11.38 -13.64 -22.19
CA HIS A 82 12.05 -14.11 -20.98
C HIS A 82 13.22 -13.24 -20.54
N ALA A 83 14.02 -12.73 -21.49
CA ALA A 83 15.11 -11.81 -21.18
C ALA A 83 14.59 -10.49 -20.61
N ASP A 84 13.50 -9.96 -21.17
CA ASP A 84 12.87 -8.73 -20.68
C ASP A 84 12.21 -8.91 -19.32
N ALA A 85 11.62 -10.09 -19.05
CA ALA A 85 11.12 -10.44 -17.72
C ALA A 85 12.25 -10.45 -16.68
N ARG A 86 13.39 -11.09 -16.97
CA ARG A 86 14.55 -11.09 -16.07
C ARG A 86 15.07 -9.68 -15.79
N ARG A 87 15.16 -8.82 -16.82
CA ARG A 87 15.56 -7.42 -16.63
C ARG A 87 14.60 -6.66 -15.73
N LYS A 88 13.29 -6.89 -15.86
CA LYS A 88 12.29 -6.28 -14.98
C LYS A 88 12.48 -6.74 -13.53
N ASP A 89 12.69 -8.04 -13.31
CA ASP A 89 12.94 -8.58 -11.98
C ASP A 89 14.21 -8.00 -11.33
N GLU A 90 15.28 -7.83 -12.11
CA GLU A 90 16.52 -7.16 -11.64
C GLU A 90 16.28 -5.69 -11.23
N ILE A 91 15.47 -4.96 -12.00
CA ILE A 91 15.11 -3.58 -11.68
C ILE A 91 14.28 -3.52 -10.39
N ILE A 92 13.35 -4.46 -10.22
CA ILE A 92 12.52 -4.56 -9.02
C ILE A 92 13.41 -4.85 -7.81
N ASN A 93 14.27 -5.87 -7.88
CA ASN A 93 15.19 -6.23 -6.80
C ASN A 93 16.09 -5.04 -6.41
N ARG A 94 16.63 -4.30 -7.38
CA ARG A 94 17.45 -3.12 -7.11
C ARG A 94 16.66 -2.04 -6.36
N LYS A 95 15.41 -1.80 -6.73
CA LYS A 95 14.55 -0.83 -6.07
C LYS A 95 14.17 -1.26 -4.65
N ASP A 96 13.91 -2.55 -4.44
CA ASP A 96 13.60 -3.09 -3.13
C ASP A 96 14.80 -2.98 -2.18
N GLU A 97 16.02 -3.22 -2.69
CA GLU A 97 17.25 -2.96 -1.94
C GLU A 97 17.39 -1.47 -1.57
N GLU A 98 17.13 -0.56 -2.50
CA GLU A 98 17.23 0.88 -2.27
C GLU A 98 16.21 1.35 -1.22
N ILE A 99 14.95 0.88 -1.32
CA ILE A 99 13.91 1.15 -0.31
C ILE A 99 14.32 0.63 1.06
N SER A 100 14.90 -0.58 1.11
CA SER A 100 15.38 -1.17 2.37
C SER A 100 16.51 -0.34 2.99
N ARG A 101 17.46 0.15 2.17
CA ARG A 101 18.53 1.05 2.63
C ARG A 101 17.97 2.37 3.17
N MET A 102 17.04 2.99 2.46
CA MET A 102 16.42 4.25 2.90
C MET A 102 15.67 4.09 4.23
N ARG A 103 14.93 2.98 4.41
CA ARG A 103 14.24 2.69 5.68
C ARG A 103 15.21 2.50 6.83
N ALA A 104 16.26 1.69 6.63
CA ALA A 104 17.28 1.48 7.65
C ALA A 104 18.02 2.78 8.02
N GLU A 105 18.25 3.66 7.05
CA GLU A 105 18.83 4.98 7.31
C GLU A 105 17.88 5.89 8.09
N SER A 106 16.59 5.90 7.75
CA SER A 106 15.57 6.64 8.52
C SER A 106 15.50 6.16 9.97
N GLU A 107 15.42 4.85 10.18
CA GLU A 107 15.36 4.25 11.51
C GLU A 107 16.61 4.59 12.34
N ARG A 108 17.79 4.61 11.73
CA ARG A 108 19.03 5.06 12.41
C ARG A 108 18.97 6.53 12.80
N LYS A 109 18.43 7.40 11.95
CA LYS A 109 18.28 8.83 12.24
C LYS A 109 17.27 9.06 13.37
N ASP A 110 16.15 8.34 13.33
CA ASP A 110 15.11 8.42 14.35
C ASP A 110 15.62 7.91 15.71
N ALA A 111 16.38 6.80 15.71
CA ALA A 111 17.03 6.28 16.90
C ALA A 111 18.06 7.26 17.47
N ALA A 112 18.93 7.83 16.64
CA ALA A 112 19.92 8.82 17.07
C ALA A 112 19.24 10.07 17.67
N HIS A 113 18.14 10.53 17.07
CA HIS A 113 17.36 11.65 17.59
C HIS A 113 16.70 11.31 18.94
N ALA A 114 16.18 10.09 19.11
CA ALA A 114 15.61 9.63 20.37
C ALA A 114 16.67 9.52 21.48
N GLU A 115 17.88 9.07 21.15
CA GLU A 115 19.03 9.05 22.08
C GLU A 115 19.41 10.46 22.53
N GLU A 116 19.47 11.42 21.60
CA GLU A 116 19.79 12.82 21.92
C GLU A 116 18.72 13.46 22.81
N ILE A 117 17.43 13.22 22.54
CA ILE A 117 16.34 13.64 23.43
C ILE A 117 16.52 13.05 24.83
N SER A 118 16.87 11.76 24.91
CA SER A 118 17.07 11.07 26.19
C SER A 118 18.25 11.66 26.96
N ARG A 119 19.34 11.97 26.27
CA ARG A 119 20.52 12.64 26.84
C ARG A 119 20.17 14.03 27.38
N MET A 120 19.50 14.86 26.58
CA MET A 120 19.06 16.19 27.00
C MET A 120 18.12 16.12 28.21
N ARG A 121 17.20 15.15 28.26
CA ARG A 121 16.31 14.96 29.42
C ARG A 121 17.09 14.58 30.67
N ALA A 122 18.06 13.67 30.57
CA ALA A 122 18.90 13.25 31.69
C ALA A 122 19.75 14.43 32.22
N GLU A 123 20.33 15.23 31.33
CA GLU A 123 21.08 16.43 31.70
C GLU A 123 20.19 17.46 32.42
N ASN A 124 19.02 17.76 31.87
CA ASN A 124 18.06 18.66 32.51
C ASN A 124 17.63 18.16 33.90
N LEU A 125 17.47 16.84 34.07
CA LEU A 125 17.16 16.26 35.37
C LEU A 125 18.33 16.42 36.35
N ALA A 126 19.58 16.22 35.90
CA ALA A 126 20.76 16.42 36.72
C ALA A 126 20.90 17.87 37.18
N ILE A 127 20.71 18.83 36.28
CA ILE A 127 20.73 20.28 36.60
C ILE A 127 19.65 20.60 37.64
N ARG A 128 18.42 20.10 37.45
CA ARG A 128 17.32 20.29 38.41
C ARG A 128 17.66 19.71 39.78
N LYS A 129 18.19 18.49 39.84
CA LYS A 129 18.61 17.85 41.10
C LYS A 129 19.70 18.67 41.80
N ALA A 130 20.73 19.09 41.08
CA ALA A 130 21.80 19.92 41.64
C ALA A 130 21.27 21.27 42.18
N ALA A 131 20.35 21.91 41.45
CA ALA A 131 19.72 23.16 41.90
C ALA A 131 18.90 22.97 43.19
N VAL A 132 18.16 21.86 43.31
CA VAL A 132 17.43 21.52 44.54
C VAL A 132 18.39 21.30 45.71
N THR A 133 19.47 20.54 45.50
CA THR A 133 20.50 20.32 46.53
C THR A 133 21.11 21.64 47.01
N TYR A 134 21.50 22.52 46.07
CA TYR A 134 22.05 23.84 46.40
C TYR A 134 21.05 24.72 47.18
N LEU A 135 19.77 24.71 46.81
CA LEU A 135 18.74 25.44 47.55
C LEU A 135 18.53 24.86 48.97
N HIS A 136 18.59 23.54 49.14
CA HIS A 136 18.52 22.91 50.46
C HIS A 136 19.73 23.26 51.34
N GLU A 137 20.95 23.15 50.81
CA GLU A 137 22.18 23.48 51.53
C GLU A 137 22.23 24.96 51.93
N THR A 138 21.87 25.86 51.02
CA THR A 138 21.86 27.31 51.31
C THR A 138 20.69 27.74 52.20
N SER A 139 19.59 26.99 52.23
CA SER A 139 18.52 27.18 53.20
C SER A 139 18.92 26.64 54.57
N ALA A 140 19.58 25.48 54.66
CA ALA A 140 20.12 24.94 55.89
C ALA A 140 21.17 25.86 56.53
N ALA A 141 22.06 26.46 55.73
CA ALA A 141 23.05 27.43 56.19
C ALA A 141 22.42 28.78 56.64
N ARG A 142 21.29 29.19 56.05
CA ARG A 142 20.55 30.39 56.47
C ARG A 142 19.63 30.16 57.67
N ASN A 143 19.28 28.91 57.98
CA ASN A 143 18.32 28.60 59.05
C ASN A 143 18.94 28.45 60.44
N GLY A 144 20.18 28.91 60.65
CA GLY A 144 20.82 29.04 61.96
C GLY A 144 20.13 30.02 62.93
N LYS A 145 18.93 30.54 62.63
CA LYS A 145 18.19 31.43 63.53
C LYS A 145 16.66 31.32 63.52
N ASN A 146 16.04 30.30 62.93
CA ASN A 146 14.58 30.08 63.05
C ASN A 146 14.27 28.61 63.35
N THR A 147 14.26 28.25 64.63
CA THR A 147 13.59 27.06 65.16
C THR A 147 12.08 27.30 65.19
N SER A 148 11.41 27.29 64.03
CA SER A 148 9.97 27.04 63.98
C SER A 148 9.77 25.61 63.48
N ALA A 149 9.02 24.82 64.25
CA ALA A 149 8.68 23.42 63.99
C ALA A 149 8.38 23.09 62.50
N PRO A 150 8.58 21.83 62.06
CA PRO A 150 8.18 21.40 60.72
C PRO A 150 6.73 21.85 60.45
N PRO A 151 6.44 22.37 59.24
CA PRO A 151 5.11 22.89 58.93
C PRO A 151 4.11 21.77 59.19
N ALA A 152 3.22 22.01 60.17
CA ALA A 152 2.22 21.05 60.56
C ALA A 152 1.41 20.67 59.33
N ILE A 153 1.42 19.37 58.97
CA ILE A 153 0.61 18.84 57.89
C ILE A 153 -0.85 19.23 58.19
N PRO A 154 -1.53 19.97 57.29
CA PRO A 154 -2.91 20.37 57.52
C PRO A 154 -3.77 19.14 57.83
N GLU A 155 -4.61 19.20 58.87
CA GLU A 155 -5.44 18.04 59.29
C GLU A 155 -6.30 17.48 58.16
N ILE A 156 -6.69 18.35 57.21
CA ILE A 156 -7.45 18.02 56.00
C ILE A 156 -6.69 17.01 55.11
N LEU A 157 -5.36 17.05 55.11
CA LEU A 157 -4.48 16.13 54.38
C LEU A 157 -4.10 14.89 55.21
N ASN A 158 -4.54 14.80 56.47
CA ASN A 158 -4.26 13.70 57.37
C ASN A 158 -5.29 12.56 57.29
N THR A 159 -6.14 12.54 56.26
CA THR A 159 -7.11 11.47 56.04
C THR A 159 -6.48 10.27 55.32
N PRO A 160 -6.96 9.04 55.53
CA PRO A 160 -6.44 7.85 54.83
C PRO A 160 -6.51 8.00 53.30
N LYS A 161 -7.59 8.61 52.80
CA LYS A 161 -7.77 8.91 51.37
C LYS A 161 -6.73 9.91 50.85
N ALA A 162 -6.47 10.99 51.60
CA ALA A 162 -5.45 11.97 51.24
C ALA A 162 -4.05 11.36 51.22
N ARG A 163 -3.71 10.57 52.25
CA ARG A 163 -2.41 9.87 52.34
C ARG A 163 -2.19 8.87 51.20
N SER A 164 -3.22 8.09 50.84
CA SER A 164 -3.15 7.16 49.71
C SER A 164 -2.92 7.91 48.39
N LEU A 165 -3.65 9.01 48.18
CA LEU A 165 -3.54 9.82 46.97
C LEU A 165 -2.19 10.52 46.85
N LEU A 166 -1.69 11.09 47.94
CA LEU A 166 -0.36 11.69 48.01
C LEU A 166 0.76 10.63 47.86
N GLY A 167 0.53 9.42 48.38
CA GLY A 167 1.43 8.27 48.20
C GLY A 167 1.59 7.88 46.73
N LYS A 168 0.49 7.77 45.98
CA LYS A 168 0.53 7.50 44.53
C LYS A 168 1.30 8.57 43.76
N LEU A 169 1.14 9.83 44.14
CA LEU A 169 1.89 10.95 43.52
C LEU A 169 3.38 10.94 43.90
N ARG A 170 3.74 10.46 45.10
CA ARG A 170 5.13 10.22 45.50
C ARG A 170 5.74 9.06 44.73
N GLU A 171 5.03 7.94 44.58
CA GLU A 171 5.47 6.79 43.76
C GLU A 171 5.71 7.21 42.30
N GLY A 172 4.86 8.09 41.77
CA GLY A 172 5.02 8.71 40.45
C GLY A 172 6.12 9.78 40.37
N GLN A 173 6.91 10.00 41.44
CA GLN A 173 7.98 11.01 41.54
C GLN A 173 7.54 12.46 41.26
N ILE A 174 6.24 12.76 41.46
CA ILE A 174 5.68 14.11 41.33
C ILE A 174 5.89 14.88 42.64
N LEU A 175 5.77 14.19 43.77
CA LEU A 175 5.99 14.71 45.11
C LEU A 175 7.17 14.02 45.81
N ASP A 176 7.80 14.70 46.77
CA ASP A 176 8.85 14.15 47.62
C ASP A 176 8.31 13.45 48.88
N GLU A 177 9.24 13.02 49.75
CA GLU A 177 8.99 12.39 51.05
C GLU A 177 8.16 13.28 52.01
N HIS A 178 8.16 14.59 51.81
CA HIS A 178 7.46 15.59 52.60
C HIS A 178 6.25 16.18 51.85
N TRP A 179 5.80 15.53 50.78
CA TRP A 179 4.70 15.94 49.90
C TRP A 179 4.89 17.31 49.24
N GLN A 180 6.16 17.70 49.01
CA GLN A 180 6.55 18.87 48.23
C GLN A 180 6.69 18.53 46.75
N PRO A 181 6.36 19.46 45.84
CA PRO A 181 6.49 19.23 44.40
C PRO A 181 7.96 19.16 43.93
N LEU A 182 8.32 18.06 43.28
CA LEU A 182 9.67 17.80 42.76
C LEU A 182 9.84 18.30 41.34
N GLY A 183 10.69 19.31 41.13
CA GLY A 183 11.08 19.76 39.79
C GLY A 183 9.94 20.31 38.91
N LEU A 184 8.75 20.51 39.47
CA LEU A 184 7.57 21.03 38.77
C LEU A 184 7.65 22.54 38.59
N SER A 185 7.25 23.01 37.40
CA SER A 185 6.98 24.42 37.12
C SER A 185 5.79 24.94 37.93
N ASN A 186 5.70 26.26 38.10
CA ASN A 186 4.57 26.87 38.83
C ASN A 186 3.20 26.47 38.24
N ALA A 187 3.14 26.29 36.92
CA ALA A 187 1.95 25.84 36.21
C ALA A 187 1.55 24.42 36.61
N GLU A 188 2.51 23.48 36.58
CA GLU A 188 2.30 22.07 36.97
C GLU A 188 1.95 21.95 38.45
N ARG A 189 2.59 22.72 39.33
CA ARG A 189 2.23 22.80 40.76
C ARG A 189 0.77 23.21 40.97
N GLY A 190 0.31 24.21 40.20
CA GLY A 190 -1.08 24.66 40.23
C GLY A 190 -2.07 23.57 39.81
N ILE A 191 -1.74 22.80 38.77
CA ILE A 191 -2.55 21.68 38.29
C ILE A 191 -2.61 20.57 39.36
N VAL A 192 -1.47 20.18 39.94
CA VAL A 192 -1.41 19.14 40.99
C VAL A 192 -2.29 19.53 42.18
N ALA A 193 -2.17 20.78 42.68
CA ALA A 193 -3.00 21.26 43.78
C ALA A 193 -4.49 21.19 43.47
N GLN A 194 -4.90 21.56 42.24
CA GLN A 194 -6.29 21.51 41.82
C GLN A 194 -6.83 20.07 41.71
N TYR A 195 -6.04 19.14 41.18
CA TYR A 195 -6.43 17.74 41.05
C TYR A 195 -6.55 17.04 42.40
N ILE A 196 -5.58 17.21 43.29
CA ILE A 196 -5.64 16.65 44.64
C ILE A 196 -6.85 17.21 45.38
N SER A 197 -7.07 18.52 45.30
CA SER A 197 -8.18 19.17 46.00
C SER A 197 -9.54 18.76 45.46
N GLY A 198 -9.68 18.57 44.14
CA GLY A 198 -10.90 18.04 43.52
C GLY A 198 -11.23 16.62 43.99
N GLN A 199 -10.21 15.76 44.11
CA GLN A 199 -10.39 14.38 44.58
C GLN A 199 -10.70 14.28 46.09
N LEU A 200 -10.19 15.23 46.87
CA LEU A 200 -10.37 15.29 48.32
C LEU A 200 -11.50 16.21 48.77
N GLY A 201 -12.14 16.96 47.86
CA GLY A 201 -13.21 17.91 48.18
C GLY A 201 -12.76 19.14 48.97
N ILE A 202 -11.52 19.59 48.79
CA ILE A 202 -10.94 20.69 49.59
C ILE A 202 -11.32 22.04 48.98
N ALA A 203 -12.21 22.77 49.65
CA ALA A 203 -12.65 24.10 49.19
C ALA A 203 -11.52 25.16 49.25
N ALA A 204 -10.68 25.11 50.28
CA ALA A 204 -9.60 26.08 50.52
C ALA A 204 -8.25 25.68 49.88
N GLN A 205 -8.28 25.01 48.73
CA GLN A 205 -7.13 24.38 48.08
C GLN A 205 -5.84 25.21 48.01
N TRP A 206 -5.96 26.48 47.62
CA TRP A 206 -4.79 27.35 47.44
C TRP A 206 -4.15 27.75 48.75
N GLN A 207 -4.93 27.88 49.83
CA GLN A 207 -4.41 28.17 51.15
C GLN A 207 -3.74 26.93 51.73
N THR A 208 -4.39 25.76 51.64
CA THR A 208 -3.85 24.49 52.12
C THR A 208 -2.52 24.14 51.46
N PHE A 209 -2.45 24.17 50.12
CA PHE A 209 -1.23 23.85 49.39
C PHE A 209 -0.23 25.02 49.35
N GLY A 210 -0.69 26.27 49.46
CA GLY A 210 0.19 27.41 49.62
C GLY A 210 0.98 27.35 50.93
N SER A 211 0.31 27.05 52.04
CA SER A 211 0.96 26.82 53.32
C SER A 211 1.86 25.60 53.31
N LEU A 212 1.40 24.48 52.73
CA LEU A 212 2.19 23.24 52.66
C LEU A 212 3.48 23.42 51.83
N TRP A 213 3.40 24.09 50.67
CA TRP A 213 4.53 24.24 49.76
C TRP A 213 5.32 25.54 49.93
N ASN A 214 5.01 26.31 50.99
CA ASN A 214 5.59 27.62 51.25
C ASN A 214 5.49 28.58 50.04
N MET A 215 4.33 28.57 49.37
CA MET A 215 4.02 29.39 48.20
C MET A 215 2.83 30.32 48.49
N LYS A 216 2.84 31.50 47.87
CA LYS A 216 1.68 32.41 47.97
C LYS A 216 0.45 31.75 47.31
N PRO A 217 -0.69 31.62 48.01
CA PRO A 217 -1.93 31.04 47.47
C PRO A 217 -2.37 31.70 46.15
N GLU A 218 -2.19 33.02 46.05
CA GLU A 218 -2.51 33.82 44.86
C GLU A 218 -1.68 33.42 43.63
N THR A 219 -0.40 33.10 43.85
CA THR A 219 0.52 32.65 42.80
C THR A 219 0.12 31.28 42.28
N LEU A 220 -0.25 30.35 43.18
CA LEU A 220 -0.73 29.01 42.78
C LEU A 220 -2.03 29.10 41.98
N ARG A 221 -3.00 29.91 42.43
CA ARG A 221 -4.28 30.10 41.72
C ARG A 221 -4.07 30.62 40.31
N ARG A 222 -3.26 31.68 40.14
CA ARG A 222 -2.97 32.27 38.82
C ARG A 222 -2.20 31.31 37.92
N ALA A 223 -1.23 30.58 38.49
CA ALA A 223 -0.46 29.61 37.73
C ALA A 223 -1.34 28.45 37.25
N ALA A 224 -2.23 27.93 38.09
CA ALA A 224 -3.20 26.90 37.70
C ALA A 224 -4.14 27.37 36.59
N ALA A 225 -4.74 28.57 36.73
CA ALA A 225 -5.62 29.13 35.71
C ALA A 225 -4.93 29.27 34.35
N LYS A 226 -3.68 29.75 34.35
CA LYS A 226 -2.85 29.86 33.14
C LYS A 226 -2.41 28.51 32.59
N ALA A 227 -2.20 27.52 33.45
CA ALA A 227 -1.73 26.19 33.06
C ALA A 227 -2.81 25.41 32.30
N LEU A 228 -4.07 25.52 32.72
CA LEU A 228 -5.20 24.84 32.06
C LEU A 228 -5.43 25.30 30.62
N ASP A 229 -5.07 26.54 30.29
CA ASP A 229 -5.23 27.12 28.95
C ASP A 229 -4.06 26.77 27.99
N GLN A 230 -3.00 26.13 28.51
CA GLN A 230 -1.80 25.84 27.74
C GLN A 230 -1.77 24.41 27.20
N ARG A 231 -1.68 24.25 25.87
CA ARG A 231 -1.53 22.93 25.22
C ARG A 231 -0.36 22.11 25.76
N LYS A 232 0.75 22.76 26.15
CA LYS A 232 1.94 22.08 26.68
C LYS A 232 1.75 21.42 28.06
N THR A 233 0.63 21.68 28.75
CA THR A 233 0.34 21.02 30.04
C THR A 233 -0.63 19.85 29.88
N LEU A 234 -1.14 19.59 28.67
CA LEU A 234 -2.10 18.51 28.41
C LEU A 234 -1.49 17.14 28.72
N ASP A 235 -0.29 16.86 28.22
CA ASP A 235 0.43 15.60 28.47
C ASP A 235 0.63 15.37 29.98
N PHE A 236 0.92 16.43 30.73
CA PHE A 236 1.07 16.36 32.19
C PHE A 236 -0.27 16.13 32.91
N GLN A 237 -1.35 16.74 32.43
CA GLN A 237 -2.70 16.48 32.95
C GLN A 237 -3.15 15.04 32.67
N GLU A 238 -2.79 14.46 31.53
CA GLU A 238 -3.06 13.06 31.20
C GLU A 238 -2.27 12.11 32.10
N LEU A 239 -0.99 12.40 32.34
CA LEU A 239 -0.17 11.66 33.31
C LEU A 239 -0.80 11.66 34.71
N LEU A 240 -1.22 12.84 35.20
CA LEU A 240 -1.89 12.96 36.50
C LEU A 240 -3.21 12.19 36.57
N LYS A 241 -4.02 12.25 35.52
CA LYS A 241 -5.25 11.44 35.43
C LYS A 241 -4.93 9.95 35.46
N GLY A 242 -3.89 9.49 34.77
CA GLY A 242 -3.47 8.09 34.78
C GLY A 242 -3.08 7.61 36.16
N LEU A 243 -2.28 8.40 36.90
CA LEU A 243 -1.82 8.05 38.24
C LEU A 243 -2.94 8.08 39.30
N LEU A 244 -3.93 8.97 39.13
CA LEU A 244 -5.00 9.19 40.11
C LEU A 244 -6.29 8.39 39.84
N ARG A 245 -6.39 7.67 38.71
CA ARG A 245 -7.58 6.89 38.30
C ARG A 245 -7.52 5.40 38.66
N ALA A 246 -6.34 4.90 39.03
CA ALA A 246 -6.18 3.62 39.75
C ALA A 246 -6.44 3.82 41.25
#